data_AF-A0A0W0DZW7-F1
#
_entry.id   AF-A0A0W0DZW7-F1
#
_cell.length_a   1.000
_cell.length_b   1.000
_cell.length_c   1.000
_cell.angle_alpha   90.00
_cell.angle_beta   90.00
_cell.angle_gamma   90.00
#
_symmetry.space_group_name_H-M   'P 1'
#
loop_
_entity.id
_entity.type
_entity.pdbx_description
1 polymer ?
#
loop_
_entity_poly.entity_id
_entity_poly.type
_entity_poly.pdbx_seq_one_letter_code
_entity_poly.pdbx_strand_id
1 'polypeptide(L)'
;MSDVVKTVIGQRLDLYKLLELNYKDYKGNDDAATTHSLKKQYRKLSLRYHPDKNPGPEYIDRFHLLNLAITVLADPAKKAEYDQWVAQYLYPDNGLSEAEQTRREALVQKLNASERKVREDNQGGNVADIGKIQNYGEKLRRMAHFGLGFGDWRNLDEHISRATTNTIEDSTTDKEVCTLRAVFDFQSIENISDPNNLRRYMNEVFPEYMYDIDEIRYSSNNVYDGEEDIVVYIVLKDPIKTGRLYHQIKRNPPDAFVEIEPYISPKLFESFSKEIPLNDHVKNLLRGVPEVIDLD
;
A
#
# COMPACT_ATOMS: atom_id res chain seq x y z
N MET A 1 1.21 -36.81 -40.53
CA MET A 1 2.15 -35.97 -41.29
C MET A 1 1.61 -35.64 -42.67
N SER A 2 1.12 -34.41 -42.84
CA SER A 2 0.59 -33.90 -44.12
C SER A 2 1.67 -33.90 -45.20
N ASP A 3 1.36 -34.27 -46.45
CA ASP A 3 2.35 -34.37 -47.53
C ASP A 3 3.03 -33.03 -47.83
N VAL A 4 2.31 -31.92 -47.65
CA VAL A 4 2.88 -30.57 -47.76
C VAL A 4 3.95 -30.32 -46.69
N VAL A 5 3.73 -30.76 -45.46
CA VAL A 5 4.67 -30.57 -44.34
C VAL A 5 5.93 -31.41 -44.57
N LYS A 6 5.80 -32.65 -45.06
CA LYS A 6 6.94 -33.48 -45.44
C LYS A 6 7.82 -32.82 -46.52
N THR A 7 7.20 -32.22 -47.53
CA THR A 7 7.93 -31.50 -48.59
C THR A 7 8.71 -30.31 -48.02
N VAL A 8 8.08 -29.50 -47.16
CA VAL A 8 8.71 -28.37 -46.48
C VAL A 8 9.90 -28.80 -45.64
N ILE A 9 9.72 -29.85 -44.84
CA ILE A 9 10.76 -30.42 -43.98
C ILE A 9 11.89 -31.01 -44.83
N GLY A 10 11.57 -31.75 -45.89
CA GLY A 10 12.54 -32.35 -46.81
C GLY A 10 13.41 -31.32 -47.53
N GLN A 11 12.82 -30.17 -47.88
CA GLN A 11 13.53 -29.02 -48.47
C GLN A 11 14.17 -28.10 -47.42
N ARG A 12 13.99 -28.39 -46.12
CA ARG A 12 14.48 -27.60 -44.98
C ARG A 12 14.09 -26.11 -45.04
N LEU A 13 12.85 -25.83 -45.45
CA LEU A 13 12.35 -24.45 -45.57
C LEU A 13 11.96 -23.88 -44.19
N ASP A 14 12.37 -22.64 -43.95
CA ASP A 14 11.98 -21.85 -42.78
C ASP A 14 10.78 -20.95 -43.12
N LEU A 15 9.58 -21.41 -42.76
CA LEU A 15 8.32 -20.74 -43.05
C LEU A 15 8.13 -19.45 -42.26
N TYR A 16 8.67 -19.38 -41.03
CA TYR A 16 8.61 -18.16 -40.21
C TYR A 16 9.47 -17.07 -40.84
N LYS A 17 10.69 -17.41 -41.27
CA LYS A 17 11.58 -16.47 -41.96
C LYS A 17 11.03 -16.01 -43.29
N LEU A 18 10.34 -16.88 -44.04
CA LEU A 18 9.67 -16.50 -45.30
C LEU A 18 8.58 -15.44 -45.09
N LEU A 19 7.86 -15.49 -43.97
CA LEU A 19 6.86 -14.48 -43.59
C LEU A 19 7.46 -13.26 -42.85
N GLU A 20 8.78 -13.18 -42.71
CA GLU A 20 9.46 -12.16 -41.92
C GLU A 20 9.00 -12.14 -40.44
N LEU A 21 8.76 -13.32 -39.88
CA LEU A 21 8.31 -13.52 -38.50
C LEU A 21 9.39 -14.20 -37.66
N ASN A 22 9.40 -13.93 -36.36
CA ASN A 22 10.28 -14.58 -35.40
C ASN A 22 9.59 -15.80 -34.81
N TYR A 23 10.13 -17.00 -35.04
CA TYR A 23 9.58 -18.25 -34.50
C TYR A 23 9.30 -18.19 -32.99
N LYS A 24 10.16 -17.54 -32.20
CA LYS A 24 10.01 -17.47 -30.73
C LYS A 24 8.71 -16.80 -30.28
N ASP A 25 8.21 -15.83 -31.06
CA ASP A 25 6.98 -15.09 -30.72
C ASP A 25 5.72 -15.92 -31.03
N TYR A 26 5.84 -16.92 -31.91
CA TYR A 26 4.72 -17.72 -32.43
C TYR A 26 4.71 -19.16 -31.91
N LYS A 27 5.81 -19.64 -31.32
CA LYS A 27 5.95 -20.97 -30.71
C LYS A 27 4.96 -21.12 -29.55
N GLY A 28 4.16 -22.18 -29.58
CA GLY A 28 3.22 -22.52 -28.50
C GLY A 28 1.95 -21.66 -28.46
N ASN A 29 1.80 -20.69 -29.37
CA ASN A 29 0.63 -19.81 -29.46
C ASN A 29 -0.24 -20.20 -30.66
N ASP A 30 -1.31 -20.98 -30.43
CA ASP A 30 -2.25 -21.40 -31.49
C ASP A 30 -3.60 -20.66 -31.46
N ASP A 31 -3.65 -19.57 -30.70
CA ASP A 31 -4.86 -18.77 -30.53
C ASP A 31 -5.27 -18.03 -31.81
N ALA A 32 -6.56 -17.68 -31.89
CA ALA A 32 -7.13 -16.93 -33.01
C ALA A 32 -6.38 -15.61 -33.29
N ALA A 33 -5.81 -14.97 -32.26
CA ALA A 33 -4.99 -13.77 -32.38
C ALA A 33 -3.72 -14.01 -33.21
N THR A 34 -3.05 -15.15 -32.99
CA THR A 34 -1.84 -15.54 -33.71
C THR A 34 -2.16 -15.84 -35.17
N THR A 35 -3.24 -16.58 -35.44
CA THR A 35 -3.70 -16.85 -36.81
C THR A 35 -4.06 -15.56 -37.55
N HIS A 36 -4.66 -14.59 -36.86
CA HIS A 36 -4.97 -13.28 -37.44
C HIS A 36 -3.70 -12.50 -37.80
N SER A 37 -2.67 -12.51 -36.92
CA SER A 37 -1.37 -11.89 -37.19
C SER A 37 -0.67 -12.52 -38.40
N LEU A 38 -0.64 -13.86 -38.48
CA LEU A 38 -0.08 -14.60 -39.63
C LEU A 38 -0.77 -14.20 -40.94
N LYS A 39 -2.11 -14.18 -40.96
CA LYS A 39 -2.88 -13.78 -42.14
C LYS A 39 -2.62 -12.31 -42.52
N LYS A 40 -2.46 -11.42 -41.54
CA LYS A 40 -2.16 -10.00 -41.77
C LYS A 40 -0.79 -9.83 -42.44
N GLN A 41 0.23 -10.52 -41.93
CA GLN A 41 1.57 -10.45 -42.46
C GLN A 41 1.66 -11.07 -43.87
N TYR A 42 1.01 -12.23 -44.07
CA TYR A 42 0.85 -12.83 -45.39
C TYR A 42 0.23 -11.86 -46.39
N ARG A 43 -0.90 -11.21 -46.07
CA ARG A 43 -1.54 -10.21 -46.95
C ARG A 43 -0.59 -9.08 -47.35
N LYS A 44 0.22 -8.58 -46.41
CA LYS A 44 1.21 -7.53 -46.66
C LYS A 44 2.27 -7.98 -47.66
N LEU A 45 2.82 -9.18 -47.48
CA LEU A 45 3.86 -9.72 -48.36
C LEU A 45 3.30 -10.15 -49.72
N SER A 46 2.12 -10.76 -49.78
CA SER A 46 1.46 -11.14 -51.02
C SER A 46 1.18 -9.95 -51.92
N LEU A 47 0.82 -8.78 -51.36
CA LEU A 47 0.67 -7.56 -52.15
C LEU A 47 2.00 -7.05 -52.70
N ARG A 48 3.09 -7.19 -51.93
CA ARG A 48 4.45 -6.79 -52.32
C ARG A 48 5.01 -7.67 -53.43
N TYR A 49 4.75 -8.98 -53.37
CA TYR A 49 5.28 -9.98 -54.31
C TYR A 49 4.23 -10.49 -55.31
N HIS A 50 3.12 -9.78 -55.51
CA HIS A 50 2.05 -10.24 -56.38
C HIS A 50 2.52 -10.33 -57.84
N PRO A 51 2.29 -11.46 -58.55
CA PRO A 51 2.81 -11.66 -59.91
C PRO A 51 2.23 -10.69 -60.94
N ASP A 52 0.99 -10.24 -60.74
CA ASP A 52 0.34 -9.24 -61.60
C ASP A 52 1.02 -7.85 -61.53
N LYS A 53 1.54 -7.48 -60.35
CA LYS A 53 2.17 -6.17 -60.12
C LYS A 53 3.68 -6.19 -60.34
N ASN A 54 4.29 -7.37 -60.21
CA ASN A 54 5.73 -7.56 -60.32
C ASN A 54 6.01 -8.73 -61.27
N PRO A 55 6.04 -8.48 -62.59
CA PRO A 55 6.37 -9.52 -63.55
C PRO A 55 7.86 -9.89 -63.42
N GLY A 56 8.12 -11.12 -62.99
CA GLY A 56 9.46 -11.70 -62.90
C GLY A 56 9.44 -13.07 -62.21
N PRO A 57 10.30 -14.02 -62.63
CA PRO A 57 10.30 -15.37 -62.08
C PRO A 57 10.58 -15.38 -60.57
N GLU A 58 11.45 -14.50 -60.06
CA GLU A 58 11.75 -14.45 -58.63
C GLU A 58 10.55 -14.05 -57.76
N TYR A 59 9.65 -13.21 -58.28
CA TYR A 59 8.44 -12.76 -57.57
C TYR A 59 7.40 -13.87 -57.52
N ILE A 60 7.26 -14.63 -58.62
CA ILE A 60 6.38 -15.79 -58.71
C ILE A 60 6.82 -16.86 -57.70
N ASP A 61 8.11 -17.20 -57.68
CA ASP A 61 8.65 -18.21 -56.76
C ASP A 61 8.47 -17.79 -55.30
N ARG A 62 8.76 -16.53 -54.97
CA ARG A 62 8.49 -15.95 -53.64
C ARG A 62 7.01 -16.04 -53.28
N PHE A 63 6.11 -15.72 -54.20
CA PHE A 63 4.67 -15.76 -53.97
C PHE A 63 4.18 -17.19 -53.68
N HIS A 64 4.72 -18.19 -54.38
CA HIS A 64 4.41 -19.59 -54.09
C HIS A 64 4.93 -20.03 -52.72
N LEU A 65 6.14 -19.62 -52.34
CA LEU A 65 6.70 -19.88 -51.01
C LEU A 65 5.86 -19.25 -49.89
N LEU A 66 5.37 -18.01 -50.10
CA LEU A 66 4.47 -17.33 -49.14
C LEU A 66 3.13 -18.07 -48.99
N ASN A 67 2.54 -18.54 -50.11
CA ASN A 67 1.31 -19.33 -50.09
C ASN A 67 1.50 -20.65 -49.33
N LEU A 68 2.63 -21.32 -49.56
CA LEU A 68 2.96 -22.55 -48.87
C LEU A 68 3.17 -22.31 -47.37
N ALA A 69 3.84 -21.22 -46.98
CA ALA A 69 4.03 -20.85 -45.58
C ALA A 69 2.70 -20.64 -44.84
N ILE A 70 1.76 -19.86 -45.41
CA ILE A 70 0.47 -19.61 -44.75
C ILE A 70 -0.41 -20.87 -44.72
N THR A 71 -0.31 -21.76 -45.71
CA THR A 71 -1.08 -23.01 -45.77
C THR A 71 -0.70 -23.97 -44.64
N VAL A 72 0.59 -24.00 -44.27
CA VAL A 72 1.09 -24.84 -43.18
C VAL A 72 0.88 -24.16 -41.83
N LEU A 73 1.22 -22.86 -41.71
CA LEU A 73 1.19 -22.16 -40.41
C LEU A 73 -0.21 -21.73 -39.96
N ALA A 74 -1.19 -21.62 -40.86
CA ALA A 74 -2.57 -21.26 -40.49
C ALA A 74 -3.41 -22.46 -40.02
N ASP A 75 -2.97 -23.69 -40.28
CA ASP A 75 -3.63 -24.93 -39.86
C ASP A 75 -2.95 -25.44 -38.58
N PRO A 76 -3.65 -25.46 -37.43
CA PRO A 76 -3.04 -25.84 -36.15
C PRO A 76 -2.38 -27.22 -36.18
N ALA A 77 -2.97 -28.20 -36.87
CA ALA A 77 -2.43 -29.56 -36.92
C ALA A 77 -1.11 -29.60 -37.72
N LYS A 78 -1.04 -28.90 -38.86
CA LYS A 78 0.17 -28.83 -39.68
C LYS A 78 1.25 -27.96 -39.05
N LYS A 79 0.85 -26.86 -38.40
CA LYS A 79 1.74 -25.99 -37.65
C LYS A 79 2.40 -26.77 -36.51
N ALA A 80 1.66 -27.56 -35.75
CA ALA A 80 2.23 -28.36 -34.66
C ALA A 80 3.28 -29.37 -35.16
N GLU A 81 3.00 -30.10 -36.25
CA GLU A 81 3.99 -31.01 -36.88
C GLU A 81 5.24 -30.27 -37.36
N TYR A 82 5.05 -29.10 -37.99
CA TYR A 82 6.16 -28.27 -38.46
C TYR A 82 6.98 -27.70 -37.29
N ASP A 83 6.34 -27.14 -36.27
CA ASP A 83 6.96 -26.53 -35.11
C ASP A 83 7.81 -27.53 -34.31
N GLN A 84 7.40 -28.81 -34.23
CA GLN A 84 8.22 -29.87 -33.64
C GLN A 84 9.56 -30.02 -34.37
N TRP A 85 9.53 -30.07 -35.70
CA TRP A 85 10.76 -30.15 -36.51
C TRP A 85 11.59 -28.87 -36.41
N VAL A 86 10.94 -27.70 -36.46
CA VAL A 86 11.59 -26.39 -36.32
C VAL A 86 12.33 -26.27 -34.98
N ALA A 87 11.68 -26.68 -33.88
CA ALA A 87 12.27 -26.68 -32.54
C ALA A 87 13.49 -27.59 -32.42
N GLN A 88 13.52 -28.69 -33.17
CA GLN A 88 14.59 -29.68 -33.08
C GLN A 88 15.78 -29.35 -33.98
N TYR A 89 15.55 -28.76 -35.16
CA TYR A 89 16.58 -28.67 -36.21
C TYR A 89 16.89 -27.25 -36.70
N LEU A 90 15.92 -26.33 -36.72
CA LEU A 90 16.14 -24.96 -37.22
C LEU A 90 16.49 -23.99 -36.10
N TYR A 91 15.76 -24.11 -34.99
CA TYR A 91 15.97 -23.31 -33.78
C TYR A 91 16.13 -24.27 -32.59
N PRO A 92 17.14 -25.16 -32.61
CA PRO A 92 17.46 -25.94 -31.43
C PRO A 92 17.67 -24.97 -30.28
N ASP A 93 17.07 -25.26 -29.13
CA ASP A 93 17.28 -24.52 -27.89
C ASP A 93 18.69 -24.81 -27.38
N ASN A 94 19.69 -24.36 -28.16
CA ASN A 94 21.03 -24.15 -27.70
C ASN A 94 20.87 -22.93 -26.79
N GLY A 95 20.74 -23.17 -25.48
CA GLY A 95 20.55 -22.09 -24.52
C GLY A 95 21.46 -20.89 -24.84
N LEU A 96 20.97 -19.69 -24.53
CA LEU A 96 21.62 -18.37 -24.68
C LEU A 96 23.12 -18.47 -25.05
N SER A 97 23.53 -17.88 -26.18
CA SER A 97 24.96 -17.80 -26.52
C SER A 97 25.76 -17.21 -25.36
N GLU A 98 27.04 -17.52 -25.22
CA GLU A 98 27.86 -16.98 -24.11
C GLU A 98 27.71 -15.45 -23.99
N ALA A 99 27.70 -14.73 -25.11
CA ALA A 99 27.49 -13.29 -25.13
C ALA A 99 26.10 -12.86 -24.60
N GLU A 100 25.04 -13.61 -24.89
CA GLU A 100 23.69 -13.37 -24.37
C GLU A 100 23.55 -13.79 -22.92
N GLN A 101 24.24 -14.85 -22.48
CA GLN A 101 24.38 -15.26 -21.08
C GLN A 101 25.06 -14.17 -20.27
N THR A 102 26.22 -13.69 -20.71
CA THR A 102 26.92 -12.58 -20.04
C THR A 102 26.04 -11.33 -20.00
N ARG A 103 25.31 -11.03 -21.07
CA ARG A 103 24.39 -9.88 -21.11
C ARG A 103 23.21 -10.06 -20.16
N ARG A 104 22.65 -11.27 -20.07
CA ARG A 104 21.58 -11.62 -19.13
C ARG A 104 22.07 -11.52 -17.69
N GLU A 105 23.25 -12.05 -17.39
CA GLU A 105 23.87 -11.96 -16.07
C GLU A 105 24.14 -10.50 -15.67
N ALA A 106 24.65 -9.69 -16.59
CA ALA A 106 24.83 -8.26 -16.35
C ALA A 106 23.49 -7.52 -16.10
N LEU A 107 22.43 -7.90 -16.81
CA LEU A 107 21.08 -7.37 -16.57
C LEU A 107 20.52 -7.82 -15.22
N VAL A 108 20.70 -9.09 -14.84
CA VAL A 108 20.29 -9.62 -13.53
C VAL A 108 21.06 -8.94 -12.41
N GLN A 109 22.37 -8.72 -12.57
CA GLN A 109 23.17 -7.97 -11.60
C GLN A 109 22.68 -6.52 -11.47
N LYS A 110 22.38 -5.84 -12.58
CA LYS A 110 21.79 -4.49 -12.55
C LYS A 110 20.42 -4.49 -11.87
N LEU A 111 19.57 -5.46 -12.15
CA LEU A 111 18.26 -5.62 -11.51
C LEU A 111 18.45 -5.82 -10.01
N ASN A 112 19.25 -6.79 -9.59
CA ASN A 112 19.52 -7.07 -8.18
C ASN A 112 20.14 -5.88 -7.46
N ALA A 113 21.04 -5.12 -8.11
CA ALA A 113 21.58 -3.89 -7.55
C ALA A 113 20.51 -2.80 -7.41
N SER A 114 19.62 -2.65 -8.39
CA SER A 114 18.48 -1.72 -8.29
C SER A 114 17.47 -2.14 -7.23
N GLU A 115 17.17 -3.43 -7.08
CA GLU A 115 16.28 -3.96 -6.06
C GLU A 115 16.88 -3.82 -4.66
N ARG A 116 18.20 -4.06 -4.50
CA ARG A 116 18.91 -3.78 -3.25
C ARG A 116 18.87 -2.31 -2.90
N LYS A 117 19.12 -1.42 -3.86
CA LYS A 117 19.03 0.02 -3.64
C LYS A 117 17.61 0.43 -3.23
N VAL A 118 16.57 -0.09 -3.88
CA VAL A 118 15.17 0.16 -3.49
C VAL A 118 14.84 -0.45 -2.12
N ARG A 119 15.37 -1.63 -1.79
CA ARG A 119 15.21 -2.25 -0.46
C ARG A 119 15.95 -1.47 0.61
N GLU A 120 17.14 -0.95 0.34
CA GLU A 120 17.93 -0.12 1.24
C GLU A 120 17.26 1.25 1.43
N ASP A 121 16.78 1.87 0.33
CA ASP A 121 15.98 3.09 0.34
C ASP A 121 14.64 2.88 1.11
N ASN A 122 14.02 1.69 1.01
CA ASN A 122 12.82 1.32 1.77
C ASN A 122 13.09 0.78 3.19
N GLN A 123 14.34 0.44 3.53
CA GLN A 123 14.76 0.08 4.89
C GLN A 123 15.13 1.34 5.70
N GLY A 124 15.47 2.44 5.03
CA GLY A 124 15.68 3.77 5.64
C GLY A 124 14.50 4.73 5.49
N GLY A 125 13.64 4.52 4.49
CA GLY A 125 12.39 5.24 4.30
C GLY A 125 11.26 4.48 4.98
N ASN A 126 10.78 4.99 6.11
CA ASN A 126 9.61 4.48 6.81
C ASN A 126 8.52 4.05 5.83
N VAL A 127 8.32 2.74 5.71
CA VAL A 127 7.04 2.20 5.27
C VAL A 127 6.06 2.83 6.23
N ALA A 128 5.33 3.85 5.77
CA ALA A 128 4.37 4.55 6.60
C ALA A 128 3.46 3.47 7.17
N ASP A 129 3.57 3.25 8.47
CA ASP A 129 2.98 2.11 9.16
C ASP A 129 1.49 2.12 8.82
N ILE A 130 1.08 1.16 7.97
CA ILE A 130 -0.25 1.15 7.37
C ILE A 130 -1.29 1.10 8.49
N GLY A 131 -0.95 0.48 9.63
CA GLY A 131 -1.73 0.51 10.85
C GLY A 131 -1.91 1.94 11.39
N LYS A 132 -0.85 2.75 11.47
CA LYS A 132 -0.93 4.15 11.91
C LYS A 132 -1.81 5.00 10.99
N ILE A 133 -1.67 4.85 9.67
CA ILE A 133 -2.52 5.55 8.68
C ILE A 133 -3.98 5.13 8.86
N GLN A 134 -4.24 3.85 9.04
CA GLN A 134 -5.58 3.30 9.15
C GLN A 134 -6.27 3.73 10.45
N ASN A 135 -5.56 3.69 11.57
CA ASN A 135 -6.03 4.15 12.88
C ASN A 135 -6.33 5.66 12.86
N TYR A 136 -5.45 6.46 12.26
CA TYR A 136 -5.68 7.90 12.09
C TYR A 136 -6.90 8.18 11.19
N GLY A 137 -7.04 7.45 10.08
CA GLY A 137 -8.20 7.56 9.21
C GLY A 137 -9.51 7.16 9.90
N GLU A 138 -9.48 6.18 10.79
CA GLU A 138 -10.64 5.79 11.61
C GLU A 138 -11.04 6.89 12.58
N LYS A 139 -10.06 7.49 13.26
CA LYS A 139 -10.26 8.63 14.16
C LYS A 139 -10.95 9.79 13.44
N LEU A 140 -10.49 10.16 12.23
CA LEU A 140 -11.11 11.20 11.42
C LEU A 140 -12.57 10.87 11.04
N ARG A 141 -12.87 9.61 10.68
CA ARG A 141 -14.25 9.19 10.37
C ARG A 141 -15.16 9.28 11.60
N ARG A 142 -14.67 8.93 12.79
CA ARG A 142 -15.40 9.06 14.05
C ARG A 142 -15.70 10.54 14.35
N MET A 143 -14.71 11.42 14.25
CA MET A 143 -14.91 12.87 14.44
C MET A 143 -15.94 13.44 13.47
N ALA A 144 -15.87 13.05 12.19
CA ALA A 144 -16.84 13.43 11.16
C ALA A 144 -18.26 12.97 11.51
N HIS A 145 -18.40 11.73 11.96
CA HIS A 145 -19.69 11.15 12.31
C HIS A 145 -20.36 11.89 13.48
N PHE A 146 -19.58 12.30 14.48
CA PHE A 146 -20.08 13.00 15.66
C PHE A 146 -20.15 14.53 15.50
N GLY A 147 -19.78 15.07 14.34
CA GLY A 147 -19.81 16.52 14.07
C GLY A 147 -18.79 17.31 14.91
N LEU A 148 -17.72 16.66 15.35
CA LEU A 148 -16.63 17.30 16.09
C LEU A 148 -15.74 18.09 15.12
N GLY A 149 -15.25 19.25 15.55
CA GLY A 149 -14.34 20.07 14.74
C GLY A 149 -13.06 19.31 14.42
N PHE A 150 -12.69 19.27 13.14
CA PHE A 150 -11.36 18.80 12.76
C PHE A 150 -10.38 19.94 13.06
N GLY A 151 -9.26 19.66 13.72
CA GLY A 151 -8.14 20.59 13.77
C GLY A 151 -7.63 20.96 12.37
N ASP A 152 -6.52 21.71 12.28
CA ASP A 152 -6.01 22.23 11.01
C ASP A 152 -5.39 21.12 10.12
N TRP A 153 -6.24 20.38 9.43
CA TRP A 153 -5.93 19.22 8.58
C TRP A 153 -5.12 19.58 7.31
N ARG A 154 -4.94 20.88 7.03
CA ARG A 154 -4.25 21.36 5.82
C ARG A 154 -2.77 20.97 5.75
N ASN A 155 -2.15 20.63 6.89
CA ASN A 155 -0.75 20.20 6.97
C ASN A 155 -0.62 18.68 7.21
N LEU A 156 -1.42 17.89 6.49
CA LEU A 156 -1.43 16.42 6.61
C LEU A 156 -0.07 15.81 6.27
N ASP A 157 0.64 16.33 5.26
CA ASP A 157 1.96 15.84 4.87
C ASP A 157 3.03 16.12 5.94
N GLU A 158 2.93 17.22 6.69
CA GLU A 158 3.81 17.46 7.84
C GLU A 158 3.52 16.49 9.00
N HIS A 159 2.25 16.17 9.24
CA HIS A 159 1.86 15.23 10.30
C HIS A 159 2.31 13.80 9.97
N ILE A 160 2.18 13.38 8.70
CA ILE A 160 2.65 12.07 8.22
C ILE A 160 4.18 12.01 8.21
N SER A 161 4.86 13.07 7.76
CA SER A 161 6.32 13.14 7.76
C SER A 161 6.90 13.07 9.16
N ARG A 162 6.29 13.78 10.13
CA ARG A 162 6.63 13.67 11.56
C ARG A 162 6.37 12.25 12.09
N ALA A 163 5.29 11.59 11.67
CA ALA A 163 4.92 10.23 12.09
C ALA A 163 5.81 9.12 11.55
N THR A 164 6.44 9.38 10.41
CA THR A 164 7.42 8.47 9.83
C THR A 164 8.76 8.58 10.52
N THR A 165 9.33 9.77 10.76
CA THR A 165 10.58 9.87 11.53
C THR A 165 10.38 9.26 12.92
N ASN A 166 11.24 8.31 13.33
CA ASN A 166 11.18 7.48 14.55
C ASN A 166 11.19 8.23 15.91
N THR A 167 10.68 9.45 15.94
CA THR A 167 10.44 10.30 17.11
C THR A 167 9.02 10.84 17.00
N ILE A 168 8.04 9.99 17.27
CA ILE A 168 6.74 10.44 17.77
C ILE A 168 6.57 9.84 19.16
N GLU A 169 6.87 10.64 20.16
CA GLU A 169 6.00 10.75 21.32
C GLU A 169 4.61 11.13 20.80
N ASP A 170 3.65 10.28 21.14
CA ASP A 170 2.20 10.22 20.87
C ASP A 170 1.39 11.54 20.90
N SER A 171 1.85 12.64 20.30
CA SER A 171 1.17 13.94 20.39
C SER A 171 -0.05 14.10 19.46
N THR A 172 -0.70 12.98 19.11
CA THR A 172 -2.10 12.99 18.63
C THR A 172 -3.09 12.79 19.76
N THR A 173 -2.70 13.08 21.00
CA THR A 173 -3.63 13.43 22.05
C THR A 173 -4.57 14.50 21.49
N ASP A 174 -5.83 14.15 21.17
CA ASP A 174 -6.84 15.13 20.82
C ASP A 174 -7.04 15.97 22.08
N LYS A 175 -6.26 17.05 22.21
CA LYS A 175 -6.21 17.84 23.43
C LYS A 175 -7.61 18.30 23.81
N GLU A 176 -8.51 18.53 22.86
CA GLU A 176 -9.90 18.87 23.15
C GLU A 176 -10.70 17.74 23.83
N VAL A 177 -10.54 16.49 23.38
CA VAL A 177 -11.27 15.33 23.92
C VAL A 177 -10.64 14.85 25.24
N CYS A 178 -9.32 14.92 25.32
CA CYS A 178 -8.56 14.36 26.43
C CYS A 178 -8.21 15.37 27.54
N THR A 179 -8.66 16.62 27.44
CA THR A 179 -8.46 17.64 28.49
C THR A 179 -9.60 17.64 29.50
N LEU A 180 -9.22 17.57 30.78
CA LEU A 180 -10.08 17.86 31.93
C LEU A 180 -9.67 19.20 32.53
N ARG A 181 -10.62 20.12 32.65
CA ARG A 181 -10.51 21.30 33.50
C ARG A 181 -10.80 20.86 34.93
N ALA A 182 -9.83 21.00 35.81
CA ALA A 182 -9.96 20.76 37.23
C ALA A 182 -9.72 22.05 38.00
N VAL A 183 -10.49 22.26 39.04
CA VAL A 183 -10.32 23.36 40.00
C VAL A 183 -9.86 22.74 41.30
N PHE A 184 -8.73 23.20 41.81
CA PHE A 184 -8.12 22.71 43.04
C PHE A 184 -8.13 23.77 44.13
N ASP A 185 -8.35 23.33 45.36
CA ASP A 185 -8.13 24.18 46.53
C ASP A 185 -6.63 24.48 46.64
N PHE A 186 -6.27 25.77 46.64
CA PHE A 186 -4.89 26.25 46.67
C PHE A 186 -4.10 25.71 47.87
N GLN A 187 -4.76 25.48 49.01
CA GLN A 187 -4.11 25.10 50.25
C GLN A 187 -3.96 23.59 50.41
N SER A 188 -4.67 22.81 49.60
CA SER A 188 -4.75 21.35 49.71
C SER A 188 -3.48 20.61 49.24
N ILE A 189 -2.69 21.22 48.36
CA ILE A 189 -1.47 20.64 47.79
C ILE A 189 -0.30 21.60 48.00
N GLU A 190 0.78 21.10 48.58
CA GLU A 190 2.00 21.89 48.82
C GLU A 190 2.57 22.43 47.51
N ASN A 191 2.65 23.76 47.40
CA ASN A 191 3.11 24.48 46.21
C ASN A 191 2.47 23.94 44.93
N ILE A 192 1.13 23.92 44.90
CA ILE A 192 0.31 23.43 43.79
C ILE A 192 0.61 24.13 42.45
N SER A 193 1.20 25.33 42.47
CA SER A 193 1.67 26.05 41.28
C SER A 193 2.81 25.34 40.53
N ASP A 194 3.52 24.41 41.18
CA ASP A 194 4.53 23.57 40.53
C ASP A 194 3.86 22.34 39.87
N PRO A 195 3.97 22.19 38.53
CA PRO A 195 3.42 21.04 37.81
C PRO A 195 3.92 19.69 38.35
N ASN A 196 5.13 19.62 38.90
CA ASN A 196 5.70 18.37 39.41
C ASN A 196 5.02 17.93 40.71
N ASN A 197 4.68 18.86 41.59
CA ASN A 197 3.96 18.57 42.83
C ASN A 197 2.54 18.10 42.54
N LEU A 198 1.86 18.75 41.60
CA LEU A 198 0.54 18.31 41.18
C LEU A 198 0.59 16.95 40.48
N ARG A 199 1.60 16.70 39.64
CA ARG A 199 1.80 15.38 39.02
C ARG A 199 2.07 14.30 40.08
N ARG A 200 2.86 14.60 41.11
CA ARG A 200 3.09 13.67 42.22
C ARG A 200 1.79 13.36 42.96
N TYR A 201 1.01 14.38 43.33
CA TYR A 201 -0.29 14.23 43.95
C TYR A 201 -1.24 13.38 43.10
N MET A 202 -1.35 13.69 41.80
CA MET A 202 -2.16 12.91 40.86
C MET A 202 -1.73 11.44 40.81
N ASN A 203 -0.43 11.15 40.85
CA ASN A 203 0.08 9.77 40.86
C ASN A 203 -0.19 9.04 42.19
N GLU A 204 -0.20 9.75 43.32
CA GLU A 204 -0.52 9.19 44.63
C GLU A 204 -2.01 8.84 44.75
N VAL A 205 -2.88 9.74 44.28
CA VAL A 205 -4.34 9.56 44.35
C VAL A 205 -4.86 8.63 43.25
N PHE A 206 -4.25 8.67 42.07
CA PHE A 206 -4.66 7.95 40.87
C PHE A 206 -3.48 7.19 40.22
N PRO A 207 -2.89 6.21 40.92
CA PRO A 207 -1.67 5.52 40.44
C PRO A 207 -1.87 4.78 39.11
N GLU A 208 -3.10 4.35 38.82
CA GLU A 208 -3.46 3.67 37.57
C GLU A 208 -3.33 4.56 36.32
N TYR A 209 -3.28 5.90 36.48
CA TYR A 209 -3.12 6.86 35.38
C TYR A 209 -1.73 7.51 35.33
N MET A 210 -0.77 7.02 36.12
CA MET A 210 0.56 7.62 36.25
C MET A 210 1.29 7.84 34.91
N TYR A 211 1.16 6.89 33.98
CA TYR A 211 1.77 6.94 32.65
C TYR A 211 0.88 7.59 31.58
N ASP A 212 -0.36 7.90 31.94
CA ASP A 212 -1.39 8.38 31.03
C ASP A 212 -1.52 9.90 30.98
N ILE A 213 -1.02 10.61 32.00
CA ILE A 213 -1.00 12.08 32.01
C ILE A 213 0.08 12.57 31.05
N ASP A 214 -0.35 13.16 29.94
CA ASP A 214 0.49 13.73 28.89
C ASP A 214 1.00 15.12 29.32
N GLU A 215 0.09 16.02 29.67
CA GLU A 215 0.40 17.44 29.93
C GLU A 215 -0.44 17.97 31.10
N ILE A 216 0.14 18.89 31.89
CA ILE A 216 -0.57 19.66 32.91
C ILE A 216 -0.31 21.13 32.61
N ARG A 217 -1.38 21.92 32.43
CA ARG A 217 -1.31 23.36 32.15
C ARG A 217 -2.09 24.14 33.17
N TYR A 218 -1.55 25.27 33.59
CA TYR A 218 -2.24 26.20 34.49
C TYR A 218 -2.96 27.25 33.66
N SER A 219 -4.15 27.65 34.10
CA SER A 219 -4.86 28.76 33.46
C SER A 219 -4.07 30.06 33.62
N SER A 220 -4.00 30.85 32.55
CA SER A 220 -3.39 32.19 32.57
C SER A 220 -4.16 33.16 33.49
N ASN A 221 -5.40 32.82 33.84
CA ASN A 221 -6.27 33.63 34.68
C ASN A 221 -6.16 33.27 36.17
N ASN A 222 -5.30 32.32 36.55
CA ASN A 222 -5.09 31.99 37.95
C ASN A 222 -4.44 33.16 38.69
N VAL A 223 -4.98 33.49 39.86
CA VAL A 223 -4.37 34.42 40.80
C VAL A 223 -3.73 33.60 41.91
N TYR A 224 -2.47 33.88 42.23
CA TYR A 224 -1.65 33.08 43.15
C TYR A 224 -1.47 33.78 44.51
N ASP A 225 -2.49 34.50 44.96
CA ASP A 225 -2.50 35.25 46.21
C ASP A 225 -3.27 34.51 47.32
N GLY A 226 -2.86 33.28 47.60
CA GLY A 226 -3.06 32.59 48.89
C GLY A 226 -4.47 32.13 49.27
N GLU A 227 -5.53 32.64 48.63
CA GLU A 227 -6.92 32.32 49.00
C GLU A 227 -7.86 31.97 47.83
N GLU A 228 -7.35 31.86 46.60
CA GLU A 228 -8.18 31.52 45.43
C GLU A 228 -7.89 30.14 44.86
N ASP A 229 -8.95 29.44 44.43
CA ASP A 229 -8.86 28.15 43.77
C ASP A 229 -8.04 28.21 42.47
N ILE A 230 -7.23 27.19 42.22
CA ILE A 230 -6.41 27.11 41.00
C ILE A 230 -7.13 26.32 39.92
N VAL A 231 -7.25 26.93 38.74
CA VAL A 231 -7.73 26.23 37.54
C VAL A 231 -6.57 25.58 36.80
N VAL A 232 -6.66 24.27 36.62
CA VAL A 232 -5.67 23.44 35.93
C VAL A 232 -6.34 22.65 34.81
N TYR A 233 -5.64 22.50 33.70
CA TYR A 233 -6.01 21.66 32.58
C TYR A 233 -5.10 20.44 32.54
N ILE A 234 -5.69 19.27 32.78
CA ILE A 234 -5.00 17.97 32.78
C ILE A 234 -5.31 17.27 31.47
N VAL A 235 -4.28 16.97 30.69
CA VAL A 235 -4.40 16.29 29.39
C VAL A 235 -3.91 14.85 29.53
N LEU A 236 -4.78 13.88 29.22
CA LEU A 236 -4.41 12.46 29.20
C LEU A 236 -4.21 11.98 27.77
N LYS A 237 -3.49 10.87 27.58
CA LYS A 237 -3.20 10.32 26.24
C LYS A 237 -4.40 9.64 25.57
N ASP A 238 -5.31 9.06 26.35
CA ASP A 238 -6.40 8.21 25.84
C ASP A 238 -7.78 8.74 26.27
N PRO A 239 -8.72 8.95 25.33
CA PRO A 239 -10.04 9.53 25.62
C PRO A 239 -10.95 8.63 26.47
N ILE A 240 -10.80 7.30 26.39
CA ILE A 240 -11.51 6.34 27.24
C ILE A 240 -11.00 6.47 28.67
N LYS A 241 -9.68 6.57 28.85
CA LYS A 241 -9.06 6.79 30.17
C LYS A 241 -9.40 8.17 30.74
N THR A 242 -9.40 9.22 29.93
CA THR A 242 -9.89 10.56 30.31
C THR A 242 -11.31 10.49 30.85
N GLY A 243 -12.21 9.81 30.12
CA GLY A 243 -13.59 9.64 30.54
C GLY A 243 -13.73 8.87 31.85
N ARG A 244 -12.95 7.79 32.03
CA ARG A 244 -12.95 7.02 33.29
C ARG A 244 -12.48 7.86 34.47
N LEU A 245 -11.36 8.58 34.32
CA LEU A 245 -10.83 9.44 35.37
C LEU A 245 -11.83 10.53 35.75
N TYR A 246 -12.47 11.17 34.76
CA TYR A 246 -13.52 12.16 35.01
C TYR A 246 -14.66 11.58 35.85
N HIS A 247 -15.22 10.44 35.45
CA HIS A 247 -16.34 9.82 36.19
C HIS A 247 -15.92 9.34 37.58
N GLN A 248 -14.67 8.89 37.74
CA GLN A 248 -14.10 8.48 39.03
C GLN A 248 -14.01 9.65 39.99
N ILE A 249 -13.44 10.78 39.55
CA ILE A 249 -13.35 12.02 40.34
C ILE A 249 -14.75 12.58 40.62
N LYS A 250 -15.65 12.59 39.63
CA LYS A 250 -17.01 13.11 39.82
C LYS A 250 -17.83 12.29 40.82
N ARG A 251 -17.59 10.98 40.88
CA ARG A 251 -18.26 10.06 41.80
C ARG A 251 -17.68 10.10 43.21
N ASN A 252 -16.37 10.25 43.33
CA ASN A 252 -15.67 10.29 44.61
C ASN A 252 -14.51 11.33 44.55
N PRO A 253 -14.82 12.63 44.70
CA PRO A 253 -13.82 13.67 44.56
C PRO A 253 -12.83 13.62 45.74
N PRO A 254 -11.51 13.59 45.48
CA PRO A 254 -10.51 13.77 46.52
C PRO A 254 -10.61 15.16 47.15
N ASP A 255 -10.18 15.31 48.41
CA ASP A 255 -10.30 16.56 49.18
C ASP A 255 -9.71 17.80 48.48
N ALA A 256 -8.68 17.62 47.64
CA ALA A 256 -8.05 18.72 46.91
C ALA A 256 -8.87 19.23 45.71
N PHE A 257 -9.85 18.46 45.21
CA PHE A 257 -10.64 18.81 44.04
C PHE A 257 -11.92 19.56 44.43
N VAL A 258 -12.04 20.79 43.95
CA VAL A 258 -13.25 21.61 44.09
C VAL A 258 -14.23 21.33 42.95
N GLU A 259 -13.73 21.30 41.72
CA GLU A 259 -14.54 21.07 40.52
C GLU A 259 -13.76 20.29 39.46
N ILE A 260 -14.48 19.51 38.64
CA ILE A 260 -13.94 18.92 37.44
C ILE A 260 -14.96 18.93 36.30
N GLU A 261 -14.50 19.33 35.12
CA GLU A 261 -15.27 19.42 33.89
C GLU A 261 -14.43 19.00 32.67
N PRO A 262 -14.96 18.15 31.79
CA PRO A 262 -14.32 17.86 30.50
C PRO A 262 -14.57 18.99 29.50
N TYR A 263 -13.65 19.17 28.56
CA TYR A 263 -13.81 20.13 27.44
C TYR A 263 -14.93 19.74 26.47
N ILE A 264 -15.27 18.46 26.42
CA ILE A 264 -16.34 17.90 25.59
C ILE A 264 -17.52 17.44 26.45
N SER A 265 -18.70 17.27 25.84
CA SER A 265 -19.86 16.75 26.57
C SER A 265 -19.56 15.38 27.20
N PRO A 266 -19.84 15.17 28.50
CA PRO A 266 -19.58 13.89 29.18
C PRO A 266 -20.18 12.67 28.48
N LYS A 267 -21.32 12.83 27.79
CA LYS A 267 -22.01 11.76 27.05
C LYS A 267 -21.16 11.18 25.91
N LEU A 268 -20.21 11.95 25.38
CA LEU A 268 -19.33 11.49 24.31
C LEU A 268 -18.34 10.43 24.80
N PHE A 269 -18.01 10.38 26.10
CA PHE A 269 -17.13 9.34 26.64
C PHE A 269 -17.72 7.92 26.47
N GLU A 270 -19.05 7.78 26.55
CA GLU A 270 -19.75 6.50 26.30
C GLU A 270 -19.75 6.09 24.82
N SER A 271 -19.45 7.01 23.91
CA SER A 271 -19.39 6.71 22.47
C SER A 271 -18.04 6.11 22.07
N PHE A 272 -16.95 6.45 22.77
CA PHE A 272 -15.62 5.92 22.49
C PHE A 272 -15.45 4.45 22.87
N SER A 273 -16.27 3.94 23.79
CA SER A 273 -16.27 2.53 24.21
C SER A 273 -17.11 1.62 23.30
N LYS A 274 -17.87 2.18 22.36
CA LYS A 274 -18.68 1.39 21.43
C LYS A 274 -17.84 0.94 20.24
N GLU A 275 -17.66 -0.36 20.10
CA GLU A 275 -17.18 -0.94 18.85
C GLU A 275 -18.20 -0.64 17.75
N ILE A 276 -17.82 0.16 16.77
CA ILE A 276 -18.64 0.40 15.58
C ILE A 276 -18.31 -0.73 14.61
N PRO A 277 -19.22 -1.68 14.35
CA PRO A 277 -18.94 -2.75 13.42
C PRO A 277 -18.64 -2.17 12.03
N LEU A 278 -17.60 -2.67 11.39
CA LEU A 278 -17.30 -2.32 10.00
C LEU A 278 -18.51 -2.63 9.12
N ASN A 279 -18.81 -1.73 8.20
CA ASN A 279 -19.80 -1.94 7.15
C ASN A 279 -19.51 -3.27 6.43
N ASP A 280 -20.54 -4.08 6.19
CA ASP A 280 -20.42 -5.41 5.57
C ASP A 280 -19.66 -5.39 4.23
N HIS A 281 -19.78 -4.30 3.46
CA HIS A 281 -19.02 -4.12 2.22
C HIS A 281 -17.51 -4.01 2.47
N VAL A 282 -17.10 -3.25 3.47
CA VAL A 282 -15.68 -3.08 3.87
C VAL A 282 -15.16 -4.36 4.52
N LYS A 283 -15.97 -5.00 5.37
CA LYS A 283 -15.65 -6.29 5.99
C LYS A 283 -15.42 -7.39 4.94
N ASN A 284 -16.20 -7.37 3.85
CA ASN A 284 -16.02 -8.30 2.73
C ASN A 284 -14.78 -7.99 1.87
N LEU A 285 -14.41 -6.72 1.71
CA LEU A 285 -13.16 -6.34 1.02
C LEU A 285 -11.90 -6.75 1.80
N LEU A 286 -12.01 -6.85 3.14
CA LEU A 286 -10.92 -7.28 4.02
C LEU A 286 -10.84 -8.81 4.20
N ARG A 287 -11.86 -9.58 3.77
CA ARG A 287 -11.83 -11.05 3.78
C ARG A 287 -10.80 -11.56 2.77
N GLY A 288 -9.56 -11.70 3.19
CA GLY A 288 -8.44 -12.19 2.36
C GLY A 288 -7.12 -11.45 2.59
N VAL A 289 -7.14 -10.34 3.33
CA VAL A 289 -5.91 -9.75 3.87
C VAL A 289 -5.59 -10.53 5.15
N PRO A 290 -4.46 -11.24 5.24
CA PRO A 290 -4.10 -11.91 6.48
C PRO A 290 -4.02 -10.86 7.59
N GLU A 291 -4.74 -11.09 8.69
CA GLU A 291 -4.48 -10.36 9.93
C GLU A 291 -3.00 -10.48 10.23
N VAL A 292 -2.42 -9.33 10.57
CA VAL A 292 -1.01 -9.11 10.87
C VAL A 292 -0.43 -10.33 11.57
N ILE A 293 0.64 -10.89 11.00
CA ILE A 293 1.45 -11.92 11.66
C ILE A 293 2.00 -11.28 12.92
N ASP A 294 1.52 -11.73 14.09
CA ASP A 294 2.18 -11.47 15.36
C ASP A 294 3.61 -11.98 15.26
N LEU A 295 4.56 -11.04 15.28
CA LEU A 295 5.97 -11.32 15.45
C LEU A 295 6.23 -11.30 16.96
N ASP A 296 6.07 -12.48 17.57
CA ASP A 296 6.65 -12.81 18.88
C ASP A 296 8.18 -12.62 18.89
#